data_AF-A3JHG4-F1
#
_entry.id   AF-A3JHG4-F1
#
_cell.length_a   1.000
_cell.length_b   1.000
_cell.length_c   1.000
_cell.angle_alpha   90.00
_cell.angle_beta   90.00
_cell.angle_gamma   90.00
#
_symmetry.space_group_name_H-M   'P 1'
#
loop_
_entity.id
_entity.type
_entity.pdbx_description
1 polymer ?
#
loop_
_entity_poly.entity_id
_entity_poly.type
_entity_poly.pdbx_seq_one_letter_code
_entity_poly.pdbx_strand_id
1 'polypeptide(L)'
;MQENTAVAITPEALPFPEGFPNPLLNTGTMQIIEDALILRAHEQGITNICVHGATLPVTQGLRADALMPILTDYLTHTLYRQMNLLFDTDLMESLVVERLESMDPESMTLNGLLETLERDIQRPLFYNAANENALLGFKTQVSTLATIPASVTLLLMDAAIESAHSLSQTHQLNLHGEPTLGDLDLTPVVESLEAQNVNPRVVVPQNLHARLRDLTDRLTNESRNMKLDSEKQGHDSPTTNEPA
;
A
#
# COMPACT_ATOMS: atom_id res chain seq x y z
N MET A 1 -58.44 3.32 0.23
CA MET A 1 -57.56 2.94 1.36
C MET A 1 -56.84 1.69 0.90
N GLN A 2 -55.60 1.84 0.41
CA GLN A 2 -54.75 0.72 0.01
C GLN A 2 -53.85 0.38 1.21
N GLU A 3 -53.92 -0.86 1.66
CA GLU A 3 -53.06 -1.40 2.70
C GLU A 3 -51.63 -1.45 2.20
N ASN A 4 -50.75 -0.74 2.91
CA ASN A 4 -49.33 -0.74 2.67
C ASN A 4 -48.76 -2.03 3.27
N THR A 5 -48.63 -3.07 2.45
CA THR A 5 -47.98 -4.31 2.86
C THR A 5 -46.47 -4.05 2.98
N ALA A 6 -46.01 -3.93 4.22
CA ALA A 6 -44.58 -3.89 4.51
C ALA A 6 -43.93 -5.19 4.00
N VAL A 7 -43.08 -5.06 3.00
CA VAL A 7 -42.24 -6.16 2.52
C VAL A 7 -41.27 -6.48 3.65
N ALA A 8 -41.48 -7.62 4.29
CA ALA A 8 -40.53 -8.18 5.24
C ALA A 8 -39.24 -8.51 4.47
N ILE A 9 -38.16 -7.78 4.78
CA ILE A 9 -36.83 -8.03 4.24
C ILE A 9 -36.30 -9.29 4.94
N THR A 10 -36.25 -10.40 4.23
CA THR A 10 -35.59 -11.63 4.68
C THR A 10 -34.07 -11.44 4.67
N PRO A 11 -33.31 -12.00 5.63
CA PRO A 11 -31.86 -11.81 5.79
C PRO A 11 -31.01 -12.59 4.77
N GLU A 12 -31.56 -12.98 3.62
CA GLU A 12 -30.79 -13.63 2.56
C GLU A 12 -30.23 -12.58 1.60
N ALA A 13 -28.90 -12.44 1.66
CA ALA A 13 -28.03 -11.63 0.82
C ALA A 13 -28.18 -10.11 1.00
N LEU A 14 -27.54 -9.58 2.07
CA LEU A 14 -26.97 -8.23 1.98
C LEU A 14 -26.15 -8.17 0.67
N PRO A 15 -26.35 -7.16 -0.20
CA PRO A 15 -25.75 -7.13 -1.54
C PRO A 15 -24.22 -7.06 -1.53
N PHE A 16 -23.62 -6.82 -0.35
CA PHE A 16 -22.18 -6.81 -0.14
C PHE A 16 -21.87 -7.59 1.15
N PRO A 17 -20.84 -8.47 1.15
CA PRO A 17 -20.39 -9.15 2.36
C PRO A 17 -19.89 -8.11 3.35
N GLU A 18 -20.45 -8.10 4.57
CA GLU A 18 -20.06 -7.37 5.79
C GLU A 18 -18.85 -6.40 5.63
N GLY A 19 -18.98 -5.31 4.86
CA GLY A 19 -17.85 -4.42 4.50
C GLY A 19 -17.99 -3.73 3.13
N PHE A 20 -17.07 -2.79 2.84
CA PHE A 20 -17.01 -2.16 1.52
C PHE A 20 -16.51 -3.16 0.48
N PRO A 21 -17.16 -3.30 -0.70
CA PRO A 21 -16.64 -4.13 -1.77
C PRO A 21 -15.23 -3.66 -2.13
N ASN A 22 -14.29 -4.60 -2.17
CA ASN A 22 -12.91 -4.29 -2.54
C ASN A 22 -12.70 -4.57 -4.04
N PRO A 23 -12.83 -3.57 -4.93
CA PRO A 23 -12.63 -3.76 -6.37
C PRO A 23 -11.16 -4.07 -6.71
N LEU A 24 -10.25 -3.90 -5.75
CA LEU A 24 -8.80 -4.04 -5.94
C LEU A 24 -8.30 -5.48 -5.75
N LEU A 25 -9.18 -6.42 -5.40
CA LEU A 25 -8.82 -7.84 -5.29
C LEU A 25 -8.62 -8.53 -6.64
N ASN A 26 -9.00 -7.89 -7.74
CA ASN A 26 -8.83 -8.44 -9.08
C ASN A 26 -7.34 -8.51 -9.45
N THR A 27 -6.95 -9.60 -10.11
CA THR A 27 -5.59 -9.80 -10.63
C THR A 27 -5.18 -8.63 -11.52
N GLY A 28 -4.01 -8.04 -11.26
CA GLY A 28 -3.49 -6.88 -12.00
C GLY A 28 -3.84 -5.51 -11.41
N THR A 29 -4.75 -5.42 -10.44
CA THR A 29 -5.09 -4.12 -9.84
C THR A 29 -3.93 -3.49 -9.08
N MET A 30 -3.08 -4.30 -8.46
CA MET A 30 -1.88 -3.79 -7.80
C MET A 30 -0.97 -3.04 -8.78
N GLN A 31 -0.83 -3.54 -10.01
CA GLN A 31 -0.03 -2.89 -11.03
C GLN A 31 -0.63 -1.54 -11.45
N ILE A 32 -1.96 -1.46 -11.55
CA ILE A 32 -2.65 -0.19 -11.82
C ILE A 32 -2.40 0.82 -10.68
N ILE A 33 -2.40 0.36 -9.43
CA ILE A 33 -2.10 1.20 -8.26
C ILE A 33 -0.64 1.68 -8.33
N GLU A 34 0.31 0.79 -8.58
CA GLU A 34 1.72 1.15 -8.76
C GLU A 34 1.88 2.21 -9.86
N ASP A 35 1.30 1.98 -11.04
CA ASP A 35 1.37 2.91 -12.18
C ASP A 35 0.74 4.26 -11.84
N ALA A 36 -0.39 4.28 -11.12
CA ALA A 36 -1.03 5.51 -10.66
C ALA A 36 -0.13 6.27 -9.67
N LEU A 37 0.49 5.60 -8.71
CA LEU A 37 1.41 6.23 -7.75
C LEU A 37 2.67 6.77 -8.45
N ILE A 38 3.19 6.05 -9.44
CA ILE A 38 4.31 6.51 -10.27
C ILE A 38 3.94 7.78 -11.03
N LEU A 39 2.76 7.82 -11.66
CA LEU A 39 2.28 9.00 -12.36
C LEU A 39 2.15 10.20 -11.41
N ARG A 40 1.58 9.99 -10.22
CA ARG A 40 1.47 11.03 -9.19
C ARG A 40 2.83 11.54 -8.72
N ALA A 41 3.76 10.65 -8.44
CA ALA A 41 5.11 11.04 -8.05
C ALA A 41 5.80 11.87 -9.16
N HIS A 42 5.62 11.50 -10.43
CA HIS A 42 6.11 12.30 -11.56
C HIS A 42 5.44 13.68 -11.68
N GLU A 43 4.14 13.78 -11.40
CA GLU A 43 3.44 15.08 -11.35
C GLU A 43 4.03 16.01 -10.27
N GLN A 44 4.53 15.44 -9.17
CA GLN A 44 5.26 16.17 -8.11
C GLN A 44 6.73 16.44 -8.46
N GLY A 45 7.20 16.00 -9.63
CA GLY A 45 8.59 16.15 -10.08
C GLY A 45 9.55 15.12 -9.48
N ILE A 46 9.04 14.10 -8.78
CA ILE A 46 9.85 13.02 -8.19
C ILE A 46 10.31 12.08 -9.31
N THR A 47 11.60 11.85 -9.36
CA THR A 47 12.27 10.99 -10.35
C THR A 47 12.96 9.80 -9.69
N ASN A 48 13.48 9.99 -8.48
CA ASN A 48 14.14 8.95 -7.70
C ASN A 48 13.57 8.85 -6.29
N ILE A 49 13.65 7.66 -5.73
CA ILE A 49 13.35 7.37 -4.33
C ILE A 49 14.62 6.86 -3.67
N CYS A 50 14.96 7.45 -2.53
CA CYS A 50 16.16 7.16 -1.77
C CYS A 50 15.78 6.62 -0.37
N VAL A 51 16.54 5.65 0.13
CA VAL A 51 16.46 5.19 1.53
C VAL A 51 17.89 4.90 2.00
N HIS A 52 18.32 5.53 3.09
CA HIS A 52 19.66 5.36 3.68
C HIS A 52 20.81 5.42 2.65
N GLY A 53 20.74 6.39 1.73
CA GLY A 53 21.75 6.59 0.68
C GLY A 53 21.67 5.60 -0.49
N ALA A 54 20.67 4.72 -0.49
CA ALA A 54 20.42 3.80 -1.59
C ALA A 54 19.30 4.36 -2.49
N THR A 55 19.60 4.53 -3.78
CA THR A 55 18.72 5.23 -4.74
C THR A 55 18.12 4.27 -5.76
N LEU A 56 16.83 4.42 -6.02
CA LEU A 56 16.08 3.74 -7.07
C LEU A 56 15.32 4.75 -7.94
N PRO A 57 15.14 4.47 -9.24
CA PRO A 57 14.15 5.19 -10.04
C PRO A 57 12.76 5.03 -9.42
N VAL A 58 11.93 6.07 -9.50
CA VAL A 58 10.56 6.07 -8.94
C VAL A 58 9.71 4.90 -9.42
N THR A 59 9.89 4.49 -10.69
CA THR A 59 9.22 3.33 -11.30
C THR A 59 9.52 2.01 -10.62
N GLN A 60 10.70 1.89 -10.02
CA GLN A 60 11.11 0.71 -9.26
C GLN A 60 10.86 0.89 -7.76
N GLY A 61 11.03 2.11 -7.23
CA GLY A 61 10.80 2.39 -5.82
C GLY A 61 9.35 2.17 -5.38
N LEU A 62 8.37 2.59 -6.20
CA LEU A 62 6.95 2.48 -5.87
C LEU A 62 6.31 1.12 -6.17
N ARG A 63 7.11 0.11 -6.51
CA ARG A 63 6.62 -1.27 -6.65
C ARG A 63 6.22 -1.86 -5.30
N ALA A 64 5.22 -2.72 -5.30
CA ALA A 64 4.69 -3.37 -4.10
C ALA A 64 5.75 -4.17 -3.32
N ASP A 65 6.77 -4.70 -3.98
CA ASP A 65 7.86 -5.49 -3.41
C ASP A 65 9.18 -4.72 -3.28
N ALA A 66 9.17 -3.40 -3.48
CA ALA A 66 10.32 -2.52 -3.35
C ALA A 66 10.21 -1.61 -2.12
N LEU A 67 9.97 -0.31 -2.30
CA LEU A 67 9.92 0.69 -1.22
C LEU A 67 8.48 1.11 -0.85
N MET A 68 7.47 0.71 -1.62
CA MET A 68 6.06 0.89 -1.26
C MET A 68 5.67 0.35 0.14
N PRO A 69 6.31 -0.73 0.66
CA PRO A 69 6.07 -1.15 2.04
C PRO A 69 6.33 -0.06 3.08
N ILE A 70 7.34 0.81 2.88
CA ILE A 70 7.65 1.92 3.79
C ILE A 70 6.48 2.92 3.81
N LEU A 71 5.97 3.29 2.63
CA LEU A 71 4.82 4.19 2.52
C LEU A 71 3.54 3.58 3.09
N THR A 72 3.38 2.26 2.96
CA THR A 72 2.23 1.53 3.54
C THR A 72 2.28 1.52 5.06
N ASP A 73 3.45 1.29 5.66
CA ASP A 73 3.63 1.38 7.11
C ASP A 73 3.45 2.82 7.59
N TYR A 74 3.96 3.82 6.84
CA TYR A 74 3.77 5.23 7.15
C TYR A 74 2.30 5.65 7.12
N LEU A 75 1.58 5.27 6.08
CA LEU A 75 0.13 5.45 5.96
C LEU A 75 -0.59 4.83 7.16
N THR A 76 -0.27 3.57 7.46
CA THR A 76 -0.99 2.80 8.47
C THR A 76 -0.76 3.30 9.89
N HIS A 77 0.49 3.63 10.20
CA HIS A 77 0.90 3.89 11.58
C HIS A 77 1.02 5.37 11.91
N THR A 78 1.18 6.24 10.90
CA THR A 78 1.21 7.69 11.10
C THR A 78 -0.10 8.33 10.64
N LEU A 79 -0.44 8.21 9.35
CA LEU A 79 -1.53 9.01 8.78
C LEU A 79 -2.91 8.59 9.25
N TYR A 80 -3.23 7.29 9.24
CA TYR A 80 -4.54 6.82 9.73
C TYR A 80 -4.78 7.22 11.19
N ARG A 81 -3.73 7.14 12.03
CA ARG A 81 -3.81 7.55 13.44
C ARG A 81 -4.01 9.05 13.60
N GLN A 82 -3.27 9.86 12.85
CA GLN A 82 -3.38 11.33 12.93
C GLN A 82 -4.75 11.83 12.45
N MET A 83 -5.33 11.19 11.44
CA MET A 83 -6.60 11.61 10.86
C MET A 83 -7.83 11.12 11.62
N ASN A 84 -7.66 10.14 12.52
CA ASN A 84 -8.73 9.56 13.32
C ASN A 84 -9.98 9.22 12.48
N LEU A 85 -9.76 8.56 11.34
CA LEU A 85 -10.83 8.25 10.40
C LEU A 85 -11.67 7.09 10.95
N LEU A 86 -12.93 7.36 11.27
CA LEU A 86 -13.91 6.36 11.66
C LEU A 86 -14.99 6.29 10.59
N PHE A 87 -15.18 5.11 10.02
CA PHE A 87 -16.24 4.83 9.05
C PHE A 87 -17.25 3.89 9.69
N ASP A 88 -18.47 4.38 9.85
CA ASP A 88 -19.56 3.59 10.41
C ASP A 88 -19.97 2.50 9.40
N THR A 89 -19.62 1.25 9.69
CA THR A 89 -19.88 0.10 8.82
C THR A 89 -20.27 -1.11 9.65
N ASP A 90 -21.14 -1.96 9.09
CA ASP A 90 -21.54 -3.22 9.70
C ASP A 90 -20.34 -4.15 10.02
N LEU A 91 -19.27 -4.05 9.22
CA LEU A 91 -17.99 -4.73 9.50
C LEU A 91 -17.36 -4.23 10.79
N MET A 92 -17.34 -2.91 10.98
CA MET A 92 -16.81 -2.29 12.18
C MET A 92 -17.59 -2.75 13.41
N GLU A 93 -18.92 -2.73 13.35
CA GLU A 93 -19.78 -3.26 14.42
C GLU A 93 -19.52 -4.74 14.71
N SER A 94 -19.42 -5.56 13.67
CA SER A 94 -19.14 -7.00 13.81
C SER A 94 -17.76 -7.27 14.43
N LEU A 95 -16.73 -6.52 14.02
CA LEU A 95 -15.39 -6.62 14.59
C LEU A 95 -15.35 -6.14 16.05
N VAL A 96 -16.11 -5.10 16.40
CA VAL A 96 -16.26 -4.65 17.80
C VAL A 96 -16.84 -5.77 18.65
N VAL A 97 -17.93 -6.40 18.19
CA VAL A 97 -18.60 -7.48 18.90
C VAL A 97 -17.68 -8.69 19.05
N GLU A 98 -17.09 -9.19 17.96
CA GLU A 98 -16.14 -10.31 17.98
C GLU A 98 -14.99 -10.03 18.96
N ARG A 99 -14.48 -8.80 18.97
CA ARG A 99 -13.37 -8.44 19.84
C ARG A 99 -13.77 -8.36 21.30
N LEU A 100 -14.92 -7.75 21.61
CA LEU A 100 -15.46 -7.69 22.97
C LEU A 100 -15.76 -9.09 23.52
N GLU A 101 -16.24 -10.01 22.68
CA GLU A 101 -16.46 -11.41 23.08
C GLU A 101 -15.16 -12.18 23.32
N SER A 102 -14.08 -11.82 22.60
CA SER A 102 -12.77 -12.46 22.74
C SER A 102 -11.91 -11.92 23.90
N MET A 103 -12.27 -10.77 24.48
CA MET A 103 -11.48 -10.09 25.51
C MET A 103 -11.91 -10.52 26.91
N ASP A 104 -10.94 -10.68 27.81
CA ASP A 104 -11.19 -10.91 29.23
C ASP A 104 -11.41 -9.54 29.94
N PRO A 105 -12.66 -9.23 30.35
CA PRO A 105 -13.02 -7.91 30.85
C PRO A 105 -12.37 -7.55 32.19
N GLU A 106 -11.81 -8.52 32.91
CA GLU A 106 -11.17 -8.28 34.21
C GLU A 106 -9.74 -7.70 34.09
N SER A 107 -9.18 -7.68 32.89
CA SER A 107 -7.75 -7.42 32.68
C SER A 107 -7.38 -6.00 32.20
N MET A 108 -8.35 -5.16 31.82
CA MET A 108 -8.08 -3.86 31.19
C MET A 108 -8.90 -2.69 31.76
N THR A 109 -8.28 -1.51 31.78
CA THR A 109 -8.98 -0.24 32.07
C THR A 109 -9.81 0.17 30.85
N LEU A 110 -10.91 0.91 31.08
CA LEU A 110 -11.85 1.31 30.03
C LEU A 110 -11.18 2.11 28.88
N ASN A 111 -10.19 2.95 29.20
CA ASN A 111 -9.39 3.66 28.19
C ASN A 111 -8.47 2.72 27.41
N GLY A 112 -7.83 1.74 28.08
CA GLY A 112 -6.99 0.75 27.40
C GLY A 112 -7.79 -0.20 26.50
N LEU A 113 -9.04 -0.46 26.85
CA LEU A 113 -9.98 -1.23 26.04
C LEU A 113 -10.36 -0.48 24.76
N LEU A 114 -10.66 0.82 24.85
CA LEU A 114 -10.95 1.68 23.68
C LEU A 114 -9.75 1.80 22.74
N GLU A 115 -8.55 2.05 23.26
CA GLU A 115 -7.33 2.12 22.45
C GLU A 115 -7.01 0.78 21.75
N THR A 116 -7.28 -0.35 22.43
CA THR A 116 -7.05 -1.69 21.85
C THR A 116 -8.10 -2.02 20.79
N LEU A 117 -9.37 -1.66 21.03
CA LEU A 117 -10.44 -1.79 20.05
C LEU A 117 -10.15 -0.96 18.80
N GLU A 118 -9.83 0.32 18.93
CA GLU A 118 -9.51 1.19 17.79
C GLU A 118 -8.37 0.63 16.94
N ARG A 119 -7.33 0.09 17.58
CA ARG A 119 -6.18 -0.52 16.89
C ARG A 119 -6.54 -1.82 16.17
N ASP A 120 -7.38 -2.65 16.77
CA ASP A 120 -7.69 -3.98 16.25
C ASP A 120 -8.86 -3.95 15.22
N ILE A 121 -9.69 -2.91 15.26
CA ILE A 121 -10.85 -2.71 14.36
C ILE A 121 -10.46 -1.98 13.07
N GLN A 122 -9.52 -1.02 13.11
CA GLN A 122 -9.03 -0.37 11.90
C GLN A 122 -8.21 -1.36 11.06
N ARG A 123 -8.85 -2.02 10.10
CA ARG A 123 -8.20 -2.90 9.14
C ARG A 123 -7.80 -2.10 7.90
N PRO A 124 -6.51 -1.77 7.74
CA PRO A 124 -6.04 -1.01 6.58
C PRO A 124 -6.21 -1.85 5.32
N LEU A 125 -6.55 -1.18 4.22
CA LEU A 125 -6.70 -1.87 2.93
C LEU A 125 -5.35 -2.38 2.42
N PHE A 126 -4.29 -1.59 2.56
CA PHE A 126 -2.93 -2.02 2.26
C PHE A 126 -2.28 -2.60 3.50
N TYR A 127 -1.60 -3.72 3.34
CA TYR A 127 -0.81 -4.32 4.40
C TYR A 127 0.47 -4.95 3.84
N ASN A 128 1.50 -5.00 4.68
CA ASN A 128 2.77 -5.62 4.32
C ASN A 128 2.79 -7.09 4.75
N ALA A 129 2.91 -7.98 3.77
CA ALA A 129 3.07 -9.42 3.94
C ALA A 129 4.56 -9.81 3.81
N ALA A 130 5.03 -10.77 4.61
CA ALA A 130 6.39 -11.27 4.51
C ALA A 130 6.63 -11.91 3.12
N ASN A 131 7.72 -11.52 2.46
CA ASN A 131 8.15 -12.06 1.18
C ASN A 131 9.68 -11.96 1.08
N GLU A 132 10.36 -13.10 1.14
CA GLU A 132 11.83 -13.16 1.09
C GLU A 132 12.43 -12.64 -0.22
N ASN A 133 11.65 -12.66 -1.31
CA ASN A 133 12.08 -12.16 -2.61
C ASN A 133 11.92 -10.64 -2.77
N ALA A 134 11.21 -9.99 -1.84
CA ALA A 134 11.02 -8.55 -1.88
C ALA A 134 12.23 -7.82 -1.29
N LEU A 135 12.45 -6.58 -1.74
CA LEU A 135 13.62 -5.77 -1.40
C LEU A 135 13.82 -5.65 0.11
N LEU A 136 12.74 -5.33 0.81
CA LEU A 136 12.72 -5.14 2.26
C LEU A 136 12.33 -6.42 3.02
N GLY A 137 12.15 -7.55 2.34
CA GLY A 137 11.59 -8.78 2.92
C GLY A 137 10.07 -8.73 3.09
N PHE A 138 9.41 -7.68 2.58
CA PHE A 138 7.96 -7.48 2.66
C PHE A 138 7.42 -7.02 1.31
N LYS A 139 6.20 -7.47 1.00
CA LYS A 139 5.44 -7.04 -0.17
C LYS A 139 4.11 -6.44 0.29
N THR A 140 3.79 -5.26 -0.20
CA THR A 140 2.49 -4.64 -0.02
C THR A 140 1.43 -5.44 -0.76
N GLN A 141 0.35 -5.77 -0.08
CA GLN A 141 -0.80 -6.49 -0.60
C GLN A 141 -2.08 -5.77 -0.20
N VAL A 142 -3.16 -6.14 -0.91
CA VAL A 142 -4.49 -5.62 -0.68
C VAL A 142 -5.26 -6.61 0.17
N SER A 143 -5.82 -6.16 1.28
CA SER A 143 -6.65 -6.98 2.17
C SER A 143 -7.99 -7.32 1.52
N THR A 144 -8.51 -8.52 1.77
CA THR A 144 -9.86 -8.90 1.32
C THR A 144 -10.96 -8.11 2.02
N LEU A 145 -10.70 -7.67 3.25
CA LEU A 145 -11.62 -6.91 4.09
C LEU A 145 -10.90 -5.68 4.65
N ALA A 146 -11.52 -4.52 4.50
CA ALA A 146 -11.03 -3.26 5.02
C ALA A 146 -12.19 -2.47 5.61
N THR A 147 -11.94 -1.79 6.74
CA THR A 147 -12.93 -0.89 7.35
C THR A 147 -12.88 0.52 6.75
N ILE A 148 -11.84 0.81 5.96
CA ILE A 148 -11.67 2.08 5.25
C ILE A 148 -11.95 1.86 3.75
N PRO A 149 -12.76 2.73 3.10
CA PRO A 149 -13.00 2.64 1.67
C PRO A 149 -11.71 2.66 0.85
N ALA A 150 -11.71 1.92 -0.26
CA ALA A 150 -10.55 1.84 -1.15
C ALA A 150 -10.14 3.20 -1.73
N SER A 151 -11.11 4.02 -2.11
CA SER A 151 -10.89 5.38 -2.61
C SER A 151 -10.21 6.28 -1.59
N VAL A 152 -10.62 6.20 -0.32
CA VAL A 152 -10.01 6.94 0.78
C VAL A 152 -8.57 6.47 1.00
N THR A 153 -8.33 5.16 1.00
CA THR A 153 -6.97 4.64 1.15
C THR A 153 -6.04 5.09 0.03
N LEU A 154 -6.50 5.08 -1.22
CA LEU A 154 -5.70 5.57 -2.35
C LEU A 154 -5.42 7.07 -2.25
N LEU A 155 -6.40 7.87 -1.83
CA LEU A 155 -6.21 9.30 -1.55
C LEU A 155 -5.16 9.52 -0.46
N LEU A 156 -5.17 8.68 0.58
CA LEU A 156 -4.22 8.79 1.67
C LEU A 156 -2.82 8.30 1.30
N MET A 157 -2.71 7.37 0.35
CA MET A 157 -1.41 7.00 -0.21
C MET A 157 -0.81 8.17 -1.02
N ASP A 158 -1.63 8.93 -1.74
CA ASP A 158 -1.20 10.16 -2.42
C ASP A 158 -0.70 11.20 -1.40
N ALA A 159 -1.50 11.43 -0.34
CA ALA A 159 -1.11 12.29 0.77
C ALA A 159 0.16 11.78 1.50
N ALA A 160 0.38 10.46 1.56
CA ALA A 160 1.60 9.87 2.11
C ALA A 160 2.83 10.19 1.28
N ILE A 161 2.72 10.15 -0.06
CA ILE A 161 3.82 10.54 -0.95
C ILE A 161 4.13 12.03 -0.78
N GLU A 162 3.11 12.89 -0.76
CA GLU A 162 3.29 14.34 -0.60
C GLU A 162 3.91 14.69 0.77
N SER A 163 3.42 14.04 1.83
CA SER A 163 3.93 14.23 3.19
C SER A 163 5.37 13.72 3.33
N ALA A 164 5.66 12.53 2.78
CA ALA A 164 7.00 11.97 2.75
C ALA A 164 7.96 12.85 1.93
N HIS A 165 7.50 13.44 0.82
CA HIS A 165 8.29 14.38 0.02
C HIS A 165 8.59 15.66 0.80
N SER A 166 7.60 16.21 1.50
CA SER A 166 7.81 17.38 2.37
C SER A 166 8.82 17.10 3.50
N LEU A 167 8.74 15.91 4.12
CA LEU A 167 9.70 15.44 5.12
C LEU A 167 11.10 15.27 4.52
N SER A 168 11.19 14.66 3.33
CA SER A 168 12.43 14.51 2.55
C SER A 168 13.10 15.86 2.30
N GLN A 169 12.36 16.84 1.77
CA GLN A 169 12.90 18.17 1.46
C GLN A 169 13.42 18.87 2.73
N THR A 170 12.68 18.76 3.83
CA THR A 170 13.08 19.33 5.13
C THR A 170 14.35 18.65 5.67
N HIS A 171 14.41 17.31 5.58
CA HIS A 171 15.56 16.53 6.02
C HIS A 171 16.82 16.88 5.22
N GLN A 172 16.72 16.92 3.89
CA GLN A 172 17.82 17.28 3.01
C GLN A 172 18.29 18.72 3.23
N LEU A 173 17.36 19.67 3.44
CA LEU A 173 17.70 21.05 3.77
C LEU A 173 18.53 21.13 5.06
N ASN A 174 18.16 20.35 6.08
CA ASN A 174 18.87 20.33 7.36
C ASN A 174 20.25 19.68 7.28
N LEU A 175 20.44 18.67 6.42
CA LEU A 175 21.71 17.96 6.28
C LEU A 175 22.70 18.59 5.30
N HIS A 176 22.19 19.04 4.14
CA HIS A 176 23.01 19.41 2.99
C HIS A 176 22.85 20.87 2.57
N GLY A 177 21.91 21.61 3.16
CA GLY A 177 21.69 23.04 2.90
C GLY A 177 20.92 23.36 1.61
N GLU A 178 20.90 22.45 0.64
CA GLU A 178 20.09 22.56 -0.58
C GLU A 178 19.41 21.22 -0.88
N PRO A 179 18.07 21.19 -1.00
CA PRO A 179 17.35 19.95 -1.23
C PRO A 179 17.26 19.64 -2.73
N THR A 180 17.31 18.35 -3.06
CA THR A 180 17.15 17.86 -4.43
C THR A 180 15.66 17.66 -4.70
N LEU A 181 15.08 18.53 -5.52
CA LEU A 181 13.63 18.54 -5.81
C LEU A 181 13.13 17.22 -6.41
N GLY A 182 13.97 16.55 -7.21
CA GLY A 182 13.63 15.30 -7.89
C GLY A 182 13.77 14.03 -7.06
N ASP A 183 14.24 14.14 -5.81
CA ASP A 183 14.53 12.99 -4.97
C ASP A 183 13.59 12.93 -3.75
N LEU A 184 12.91 11.80 -3.61
CA LEU A 184 12.14 11.43 -2.42
C LEU A 184 13.00 10.57 -1.49
N ASP A 185 13.61 11.19 -0.50
CA ASP A 185 14.31 10.50 0.58
C ASP A 185 13.32 10.03 1.66
N LEU A 186 13.11 8.71 1.72
CA LEU A 186 12.26 8.05 2.71
C LEU A 186 12.99 7.76 4.03
N THR A 187 14.29 8.07 4.14
CA THR A 187 15.04 7.96 5.41
C THR A 187 14.32 8.62 6.60
N PRO A 188 13.87 9.89 6.53
CA PRO A 188 13.14 10.51 7.64
C PRO A 188 11.81 9.81 7.98
N VAL A 189 11.20 9.14 7.01
CA VAL A 189 9.98 8.34 7.24
C VAL A 189 10.30 7.10 8.06
N VAL A 190 11.38 6.39 7.71
CA VAL A 190 11.87 5.22 8.45
C VAL A 190 12.24 5.61 9.88
N GLU A 191 13.00 6.68 10.06
CA GLU A 191 13.40 7.19 11.38
C GLU A 191 12.17 7.57 12.24
N SER A 192 11.15 8.17 11.61
CA SER A 192 9.89 8.48 12.30
C SER A 192 9.14 7.23 12.75
N LEU A 193 9.07 6.20 11.90
CA LEU A 193 8.42 4.93 12.23
C LEU A 193 9.15 4.20 13.37
N GLU A 194 10.48 4.19 13.36
CA GLU A 194 11.31 3.63 14.44
C GLU A 194 11.10 4.37 15.76
N ALA A 195 11.09 5.71 15.74
CA ALA A 195 10.89 6.53 16.93
C ALA A 195 9.52 6.31 17.61
N GLN A 196 8.50 5.91 16.84
CA GLN A 196 7.17 5.64 17.36
C GLN A 196 7.05 4.27 18.05
N ASN A 197 8.12 3.45 18.12
CA ASN A 197 8.09 2.06 18.61
C ASN A 197 6.98 1.22 17.96
N VAL A 198 6.48 1.66 16.81
CA VAL A 198 5.69 0.81 15.92
C VAL A 198 6.67 -0.24 15.48
N ASN A 199 6.48 -1.50 15.89
CA ASN A 199 7.34 -2.60 15.46
C ASN A 199 7.35 -2.57 13.92
N PRO A 200 8.38 -1.99 13.27
CA PRO A 200 8.31 -1.72 11.86
C PRO A 200 8.30 -3.11 11.25
N ARG A 201 7.18 -3.50 10.62
CA ARG A 201 7.20 -4.77 9.89
C ARG A 201 8.33 -4.66 8.88
N VAL A 202 8.48 -3.48 8.27
CA VAL A 202 9.58 -3.12 7.39
C VAL A 202 10.78 -2.58 8.18
N VAL A 203 11.71 -3.46 8.57
CA VAL A 203 13.07 -3.06 8.99
C VAL A 203 13.96 -3.00 7.75
N VAL A 204 14.63 -1.88 7.52
CA VAL A 204 15.56 -1.76 6.39
C VAL A 204 16.75 -2.72 6.60
N PRO A 205 16.97 -3.71 5.72
CA PRO A 205 18.05 -4.67 5.90
C PRO A 205 19.43 -4.01 5.75
N GLN A 206 20.41 -4.39 6.58
CA GLN A 206 21.80 -3.90 6.45
C GLN A 206 22.43 -4.20 5.09
N ASN A 207 21.91 -5.21 4.37
CA ASN A 207 22.32 -5.59 3.02
C ASN A 207 21.45 -4.98 1.90
N LEU A 208 20.72 -3.89 2.17
CA LEU A 208 19.84 -3.23 1.21
C LEU A 208 20.54 -2.98 -0.13
N HIS A 209 21.76 -2.43 -0.12
CA HIS A 209 22.53 -2.16 -1.36
C HIS A 209 22.80 -3.42 -2.19
N ALA A 210 23.05 -4.57 -1.54
CA ALA A 210 23.27 -5.83 -2.24
C ALA A 210 21.96 -6.38 -2.83
N ARG A 211 20.85 -6.26 -2.09
CA ARG A 211 19.51 -6.64 -2.56
C ARG A 211 19.02 -5.76 -3.70
N LEU A 212 19.29 -4.45 -3.63
CA LEU A 212 18.99 -3.50 -4.71
C LEU A 212 19.68 -3.88 -6.01
N ARG A 213 20.95 -4.27 -5.94
CA ARG A 213 21.69 -4.72 -7.12
C ARG A 213 21.06 -5.98 -7.72
N ASP A 214 20.81 -7.01 -6.91
CA ASP A 214 20.19 -8.26 -7.36
C ASP A 214 18.78 -8.03 -7.96
N LEU A 215 17.98 -7.18 -7.34
CA LEU A 215 16.63 -6.85 -7.83
C LEU A 215 16.68 -6.06 -9.14
N THR A 216 17.57 -5.07 -9.25
CA THR A 216 17.78 -4.31 -10.49
C THR A 216 18.24 -5.24 -11.62
N ASP A 217 19.12 -6.20 -11.32
CA ASP A 217 19.59 -7.20 -12.28
C ASP A 217 18.47 -8.16 -12.70
N ARG A 218 17.63 -8.62 -11.77
CA ARG A 218 16.46 -9.47 -12.07
C ARG A 218 15.42 -8.75 -12.92
N LEU A 219 15.06 -7.52 -12.56
CA LEU A 219 14.04 -6.73 -13.27
C LEU A 219 14.50 -6.28 -14.65
N THR A 220 15.80 -5.97 -14.82
CA THR A 220 16.37 -5.72 -16.16
C THR A 220 16.37 -6.98 -17.02
N ASN A 221 16.60 -8.15 -16.42
CA ASN A 221 16.51 -9.43 -17.12
C ASN A 221 15.06 -9.82 -17.48
N GLU A 222 14.08 -9.58 -16.60
CA GLU A 222 12.66 -9.78 -16.89
C GLU A 222 12.16 -8.84 -18.00
N SER A 223 12.57 -7.57 -17.96
CA SER A 223 12.25 -6.58 -19.01
C SER A 223 12.87 -6.95 -20.37
N ARG A 224 14.05 -7.60 -20.38
CA ARG A 224 14.66 -8.15 -21.59
C ARG A 224 13.92 -9.36 -22.12
N ASN A 225 13.50 -10.27 -21.24
CA ASN A 225 12.75 -11.46 -21.64
C ASN A 225 11.37 -11.10 -22.22
N MET A 226 10.67 -10.14 -21.64
CA MET A 226 9.39 -9.65 -22.19
C MET A 226 9.54 -9.00 -23.58
N LYS A 227 10.65 -8.31 -23.85
CA LYS A 227 10.96 -7.77 -25.19
C LYS A 227 11.24 -8.88 -26.22
N LEU A 228 11.95 -9.94 -25.80
CA LEU A 228 12.24 -11.08 -26.66
C LEU A 228 10.99 -11.90 -27.00
N ASP A 229 10.05 -12.02 -26.06
CA ASP A 229 8.79 -12.74 -26.30
C ASP A 229 7.82 -11.95 -27.20
N SER A 230 7.84 -10.61 -27.13
CA SER A 230 7.06 -9.75 -28.03
C SER A 230 7.66 -9.67 -29.44
N GLU A 231 8.98 -9.78 -29.60
CA GLU A 231 9.62 -9.91 -30.93
C GLU A 231 9.36 -11.27 -31.59
N LYS A 232 9.24 -12.35 -30.81
CA LYS A 232 8.91 -13.68 -31.35
C LYS A 232 7.46 -13.81 -31.82
N GLN A 233 6.52 -13.11 -31.20
CA GLN A 233 5.11 -13.10 -31.63
C GLN A 233 4.85 -12.25 -32.89
N GLY A 234 5.79 -11.39 -33.29
CA GLY A 234 5.68 -10.56 -34.49
C GLY A 234 6.06 -11.24 -35.81
N HIS A 235 6.57 -12.49 -35.79
CA HIS A 235 7.14 -13.11 -36.99
C HIS A 235 6.29 -14.20 -37.67
N ASP A 236 5.12 -14.56 -37.11
CA ASP A 236 4.17 -15.49 -37.75
C ASP A 236 3.08 -14.72 -38.50
N SER A 237 3.45 -14.08 -39.61
CA SER A 237 2.48 -13.68 -40.65
C SER A 237 2.53 -14.73 -41.77
N PRO A 238 1.46 -15.50 -42.03
CA PRO A 238 1.47 -16.48 -43.09
C PRO A 238 1.46 -15.75 -44.44
N THR A 239 2.50 -15.98 -45.21
CA THR A 239 2.60 -15.54 -46.61
C THR A 239 1.61 -16.36 -47.44
N THR A 240 0.43 -15.81 -47.70
CA THR A 240 -0.48 -16.35 -48.71
C THR A 240 0.04 -16.01 -50.10
N ASN A 241 0.71 -17.01 -50.70
CA ASN A 241 0.90 -17.09 -52.15
C ASN A 241 -0.46 -17.31 -52.82
N GLU A 242 -0.84 -16.44 -53.74
CA GLU A 242 -1.87 -16.73 -54.74
C GLU A 242 -1.23 -16.68 -56.15
N PRO A 243 -1.36 -17.75 -56.96
CA PRO A 243 -0.96 -17.73 -58.36
C PRO A 243 -2.18 -17.54 -59.28
N ALA A 244 -2.07 -16.60 -60.23
CA ALA A 244 -2.54 -16.70 -61.62
C ALA A 244 -2.18 -15.41 -62.38
#